data_AF-A0A502CVP6-F1
#
_entry.id   AF-A0A502CVP6-F1
#
_cell.length_a   1.000
_cell.length_b   1.000
_cell.length_c   1.000
_cell.angle_alpha   90.00
_cell.angle_beta   90.00
_cell.angle_gamma   90.00
#
_symmetry.space_group_name_H-M   'P 1'
#
loop_
_entity.id
_entity.type
_entity.pdbx_description
1 polymer ?
#
loop_
_entity_poly.entity_id
_entity_poly.type
_entity_poly.pdbx_seq_one_letter_code
_entity_poly.pdbx_strand_id
1 'polypeptide(L)'
;MGDAMSGSWEDQGWDGQDWKGQAWDGPDWEAAAAGEIDEQDLRVLATLRTVVQASDPVPSGLAERAKFAMSVAALEAEIAEITTTTAELAGVRSTQYDRAGTITFSSDQLSAMITIEVVDGGNARLSGWVSTGSTHVELRERSRTQETTTDDAGRFTFSSVERGMIHLVMRRLDDPQSRPVITPAIEI
;
A
#
# COMPACT_ATOMS: atom_id res chain seq x y z
N MET A 1 -56.78 -34.51 8.94
CA MET A 1 -56.70 -34.84 10.37
C MET A 1 -55.33 -34.40 10.85
N GLY A 2 -55.19 -33.11 11.18
CA GLY A 2 -53.94 -32.52 11.65
C GLY A 2 -54.14 -32.15 13.11
N ASP A 3 -53.28 -32.69 13.97
CA ASP A 3 -53.29 -32.45 15.40
C ASP A 3 -52.31 -31.30 15.69
N ALA A 4 -52.85 -30.13 15.98
CA ALA A 4 -52.08 -28.94 16.29
C ALA A 4 -51.81 -28.92 17.80
N MET A 5 -50.58 -29.24 18.21
CA MET A 5 -50.14 -29.05 19.59
C MET A 5 -50.07 -27.56 19.91
N SER A 6 -51.08 -27.05 20.61
CA SER A 6 -51.07 -25.73 21.22
C SER A 6 -50.21 -25.77 22.49
N GLY A 7 -48.92 -25.47 22.35
CA GLY A 7 -48.05 -25.18 23.48
C GLY A 7 -48.39 -23.81 24.06
N SER A 8 -49.01 -23.79 25.24
CA SER A 8 -49.21 -22.60 26.05
C SER A 8 -47.85 -22.08 26.51
N TRP A 9 -47.40 -20.93 25.99
CA TRP A 9 -46.31 -20.18 26.59
C TRP A 9 -46.86 -19.50 27.83
N GLU A 10 -46.72 -20.14 28.99
CA GLU A 10 -46.90 -19.44 30.27
C GLU A 10 -45.81 -18.37 30.35
N ASP A 11 -46.27 -17.12 30.31
CA ASP A 11 -45.51 -15.92 30.57
C ASP A 11 -45.00 -16.01 32.02
N GLN A 12 -43.83 -16.63 32.20
CA GLN A 12 -43.13 -16.63 33.47
C GLN A 12 -42.69 -15.19 33.71
N GLY A 13 -43.57 -14.46 34.38
CA GLY A 13 -43.38 -13.09 34.82
C GLY A 13 -41.99 -12.96 35.41
N TRP A 14 -41.21 -12.08 34.80
CA TRP A 14 -39.89 -11.72 35.26
C TRP A 14 -40.04 -11.15 36.68
N ASP A 15 -39.73 -11.99 37.65
CA ASP A 15 -39.57 -11.66 39.05
C ASP A 15 -38.38 -10.70 39.10
N GLY A 16 -38.68 -9.40 39.16
CA GLY A 16 -37.71 -8.30 39.22
C GLY A 16 -36.91 -8.26 40.52
N GLN A 17 -36.44 -9.40 41.02
CA GLN A 17 -35.47 -9.48 42.10
C GLN A 17 -34.09 -9.07 41.59
N ASP A 18 -33.78 -7.81 41.89
CA ASP A 18 -32.49 -7.38 42.43
C ASP A 18 -31.25 -7.86 41.66
N TRP A 19 -31.06 -7.38 40.43
CA TRP A 19 -29.68 -7.13 39.96
C TRP A 19 -29.16 -5.87 40.66
N LYS A 20 -28.94 -5.97 41.98
CA LYS A 20 -28.11 -4.98 42.69
C LYS A 20 -26.72 -5.15 42.11
N GLY A 21 -26.32 -4.21 41.26
CA GLY A 21 -25.06 -4.19 40.52
C GLY A 21 -23.88 -4.59 41.39
N GLN A 22 -23.60 -5.89 41.44
CA GLN A 22 -22.29 -6.37 41.77
C GLN A 22 -21.41 -5.79 40.68
N ALA A 23 -20.57 -4.82 41.06
CA ALA A 23 -19.46 -4.42 40.23
C ALA A 23 -18.77 -5.71 39.79
N TRP A 24 -18.66 -5.91 38.48
CA TRP A 24 -18.00 -7.09 37.95
C TRP A 24 -16.57 -7.07 38.49
N ASP A 25 -16.28 -7.95 39.46
CA ASP A 25 -14.96 -8.11 40.09
C ASP A 25 -14.01 -8.89 39.16
N GLY A 26 -14.20 -8.68 37.86
CA GLY A 26 -13.43 -9.29 36.80
C GLY A 26 -12.08 -8.60 36.63
N PRO A 27 -11.20 -9.17 35.80
CA PRO A 27 -9.89 -8.61 35.56
C PRO A 27 -10.02 -7.14 35.12
N ASP A 28 -9.14 -6.30 35.67
CA ASP A 28 -8.95 -4.93 35.22
C ASP A 28 -8.51 -4.98 33.74
N TRP A 29 -9.47 -4.75 32.86
CA TRP A 29 -9.28 -4.86 31.43
C TRP A 29 -8.42 -3.73 30.88
N GLU A 30 -8.35 -2.56 31.55
CA GLU A 30 -7.43 -1.49 31.18
C GLU A 30 -5.99 -1.89 31.49
N ALA A 31 -5.76 -2.47 32.67
CA ALA A 31 -4.44 -2.99 33.03
C ALA A 31 -4.02 -4.18 32.15
N ALA A 32 -4.94 -5.10 31.84
CA ALA A 32 -4.67 -6.23 30.95
C ALA A 32 -4.36 -5.77 29.52
N ALA A 33 -5.08 -4.78 29.00
CA ALA A 33 -4.85 -4.24 27.65
C ALA A 33 -3.57 -3.39 27.53
N ALA A 34 -3.10 -2.79 28.64
CA ALA A 34 -1.86 -2.02 28.68
C ALA A 34 -0.60 -2.88 28.85
N GLY A 35 -0.75 -4.18 29.15
CA GLY A 35 0.35 -5.13 29.28
C GLY A 35 0.98 -5.52 27.93
N GLU A 36 2.14 -6.19 28.00
CA GLU A 36 2.72 -6.84 26.81
C GLU A 36 1.91 -8.09 26.44
N ILE A 37 1.88 -8.43 25.15
CA ILE A 37 1.21 -9.65 24.65
C ILE A 37 1.80 -10.88 25.34
N ASP A 38 0.96 -11.60 26.08
CA ASP A 38 1.35 -12.79 26.81
C ASP A 38 0.93 -14.11 26.13
N GLU A 39 1.20 -15.24 26.77
CA GLU A 39 0.85 -16.55 26.22
C GLU A 39 -0.67 -16.79 26.11
N GLN A 40 -1.44 -16.17 27.00
CA GLN A 40 -2.89 -16.27 26.98
C GLN A 40 -3.47 -15.48 25.80
N ASP A 41 -2.94 -14.30 25.53
CA ASP A 41 -3.28 -13.50 24.35
C ASP A 41 -3.00 -14.27 23.06
N LEU A 42 -1.82 -14.89 22.96
CA LEU A 42 -1.45 -15.69 21.79
C LEU A 42 -2.41 -16.88 21.59
N ARG A 43 -2.86 -17.54 22.66
CA ARG A 43 -3.86 -18.61 22.59
C ARG A 43 -5.22 -18.12 22.12
N VAL A 44 -5.66 -16.94 22.57
CA VAL A 44 -6.90 -16.33 22.12
C VAL A 44 -6.79 -15.95 20.64
N LEU A 45 -5.72 -15.26 20.23
CA LEU A 45 -5.48 -14.86 18.84
C LEU A 45 -5.37 -16.08 17.90
N ALA A 46 -4.76 -17.17 18.33
CA ALA A 46 -4.70 -18.42 17.58
C ALA A 46 -6.09 -19.02 17.38
N THR A 47 -6.91 -19.06 18.45
CA THR A 47 -8.29 -19.54 18.38
C THR A 47 -9.13 -18.68 17.44
N LEU A 48 -9.00 -17.36 17.56
CA LEU A 48 -9.72 -16.38 16.75
C LEU A 48 -9.34 -16.52 15.27
N ARG A 49 -8.05 -16.72 14.97
CA ARG A 49 -7.56 -17.04 13.62
C ARG A 49 -8.24 -18.28 13.06
N THR A 50 -8.35 -19.37 13.82
CA THR A 50 -9.03 -20.59 13.37
C THR A 50 -10.50 -20.35 13.03
N VAL A 51 -11.22 -19.62 13.89
CA VAL A 51 -12.64 -19.28 13.67
C VAL A 51 -12.82 -18.41 12.44
N VAL A 52 -11.99 -17.37 12.28
CA VAL A 52 -12.03 -16.45 11.12
C VAL A 52 -11.71 -17.21 9.84
N GLN A 53 -10.68 -18.05 9.82
CA GLN A 53 -10.33 -18.84 8.62
C GLN A 53 -11.45 -19.79 8.17
N ALA A 54 -12.24 -20.31 9.13
CA ALA A 54 -13.37 -21.17 8.82
C ALA A 54 -14.61 -20.37 8.36
N SER A 55 -14.83 -19.18 8.94
CA SER A 55 -16.02 -18.36 8.70
C SER A 55 -15.89 -17.44 7.48
N ASP A 56 -14.67 -16.99 7.20
CA ASP A 56 -14.31 -16.08 6.10
C ASP A 56 -13.10 -16.62 5.33
N PRO A 57 -13.26 -17.74 4.59
CA PRO A 57 -12.20 -18.26 3.75
C PRO A 57 -11.93 -17.32 2.58
N VAL A 58 -10.66 -17.19 2.17
CA VAL A 58 -10.28 -16.40 1.00
C VAL A 58 -11.08 -16.90 -0.22
N PRO A 59 -11.85 -16.04 -0.90
CA PRO A 59 -12.64 -16.44 -2.06
C PRO A 59 -11.76 -17.09 -3.12
N SER A 60 -12.23 -18.21 -3.69
CA SER A 60 -11.51 -18.87 -4.78
C SER A 60 -11.26 -17.90 -5.94
N GLY A 61 -10.08 -18.00 -6.54
CA GLY A 61 -9.71 -17.13 -7.66
C GLY A 61 -9.48 -15.67 -7.29
N LEU A 62 -9.45 -15.27 -6.00
CA LEU A 62 -9.18 -13.87 -5.63
C LEU A 62 -7.79 -13.43 -6.10
N ALA A 63 -6.77 -14.28 -5.88
CA ALA A 63 -5.40 -13.97 -6.30
C ALA A 63 -5.31 -13.84 -7.83
N GLU A 64 -5.97 -14.72 -8.57
CA GLU A 64 -6.02 -14.72 -10.04
C GLU A 64 -6.74 -13.47 -10.56
N ARG A 65 -7.87 -13.10 -9.94
CA ARG A 65 -8.61 -11.87 -10.29
C ARG A 65 -7.81 -10.61 -9.97
N ALA A 66 -7.12 -10.57 -8.83
CA ALA A 66 -6.24 -9.46 -8.47
C ALA A 66 -5.07 -9.35 -9.45
N LYS A 67 -4.39 -10.47 -9.75
CA LYS A 67 -3.33 -10.52 -10.78
C LYS A 67 -3.84 -10.08 -12.14
N PHE A 68 -5.01 -10.56 -12.55
CA PHE A 68 -5.65 -10.15 -13.81
C PHE A 68 -5.96 -8.66 -13.83
N ALA A 69 -6.56 -8.12 -12.76
CA ALA A 69 -6.85 -6.69 -12.64
C ALA A 69 -5.57 -5.85 -12.69
N MET A 70 -4.50 -6.29 -12.04
CA MET A 70 -3.18 -5.64 -12.12
C MET A 70 -2.60 -5.71 -13.53
N SER A 71 -2.70 -6.87 -14.20
CA SER A 71 -2.24 -7.02 -15.59
C SER A 71 -3.04 -6.17 -16.57
N VAL A 72 -4.36 -6.06 -16.39
CA VAL A 72 -5.22 -5.16 -17.17
C VAL A 72 -4.83 -3.71 -16.91
N ALA A 73 -4.66 -3.31 -15.65
CA ALA A 73 -4.21 -1.96 -15.31
C ALA A 73 -2.81 -1.65 -15.87
N ALA A 74 -1.92 -2.63 -15.94
CA ALA A 74 -0.61 -2.50 -16.57
C ALA A 74 -0.69 -2.47 -18.11
N LEU A 75 -1.65 -3.18 -18.72
CA LEU A 75 -1.89 -3.14 -20.17
C LEU A 75 -2.56 -1.83 -20.61
N GLU A 76 -3.45 -1.30 -19.79
CA GLU A 76 -4.10 0.00 -19.96
C GLU A 76 -3.18 1.16 -19.56
N ALA A 77 -2.00 0.86 -19.03
CA ALA A 77 -0.99 1.87 -18.77
C ALA A 77 -0.25 2.26 -20.05
N GLU A 78 0.14 3.52 -20.12
CA GLU A 78 1.01 4.02 -21.17
C GLU A 78 2.46 3.90 -20.71
N ILE A 79 3.30 3.27 -21.51
CA ILE A 79 4.74 3.19 -21.20
C ILE A 79 5.42 4.43 -21.74
N ALA A 80 6.07 5.19 -20.86
CA ALA A 80 6.89 6.30 -21.29
C ALA A 80 8.18 5.81 -21.97
N GLU A 81 8.68 6.55 -22.93
CA GLU A 81 9.97 6.28 -23.57
C GLU A 81 11.06 7.14 -22.91
N ILE A 82 12.29 6.61 -22.85
CA ILE A 82 13.45 7.40 -22.42
C ILE A 82 13.91 8.25 -23.60
N THR A 83 13.75 9.57 -23.50
CA THR A 83 14.13 10.51 -24.57
C THR A 83 15.56 11.02 -24.42
N THR A 84 16.09 11.08 -23.19
CA THR A 84 17.44 11.61 -22.91
C THR A 84 17.98 11.03 -21.61
N THR A 85 19.24 10.60 -21.64
CA THR A 85 20.00 10.15 -20.47
C THR A 85 21.32 10.91 -20.42
N THR A 86 21.58 11.63 -19.33
CA THR A 86 22.80 12.47 -19.19
C THR A 86 23.84 11.93 -18.21
N ALA A 87 23.66 10.73 -17.65
CA ALA A 87 24.72 10.09 -16.86
C ALA A 87 24.77 8.57 -17.04
N GLU A 88 25.99 8.05 -16.96
CA GLU A 88 26.36 6.64 -16.89
C GLU A 88 25.76 6.01 -15.62
N LEU A 89 24.51 5.57 -15.74
CA LEU A 89 23.85 4.76 -14.73
C LEU A 89 24.31 3.32 -14.97
N ALA A 90 25.28 2.91 -14.14
CA ALA A 90 25.92 1.59 -14.04
C ALA A 90 27.12 1.32 -14.97
N GLY A 91 28.34 1.39 -14.39
CA GLY A 91 29.46 0.55 -14.81
C GLY A 91 30.87 1.18 -14.80
N VAL A 92 31.65 0.85 -13.77
CA VAL A 92 33.14 0.80 -13.76
C VAL A 92 33.90 2.13 -13.55
N ARG A 93 34.28 2.34 -12.28
CA ARG A 93 35.57 2.92 -11.82
C ARG A 93 35.86 4.38 -12.21
N SER A 94 35.01 5.29 -11.76
CA SER A 94 35.36 6.71 -11.70
C SER A 94 35.59 7.12 -10.25
N THR A 95 36.87 7.23 -9.88
CA THR A 95 37.32 7.90 -8.66
C THR A 95 37.12 9.41 -8.82
N GLN A 96 35.87 9.89 -8.82
CA GLN A 96 35.54 11.32 -8.69
C GLN A 96 34.03 11.49 -8.44
N TYR A 97 33.68 11.95 -7.22
CA TYR A 97 32.43 12.56 -6.75
C TYR A 97 31.12 12.37 -7.54
N ASP A 98 30.13 11.78 -6.85
CA ASP A 98 28.67 11.96 -6.98
C ASP A 98 28.19 12.73 -8.21
N ARG A 99 28.04 12.01 -9.33
CA ARG A 99 27.38 12.58 -10.50
C ARG A 99 25.89 12.27 -10.42
N ALA A 100 25.09 13.33 -10.25
CA ALA A 100 23.65 13.25 -10.38
C ALA A 100 23.27 12.81 -11.80
N GLY A 101 22.45 11.76 -11.93
CA GLY A 101 21.96 11.27 -13.21
C GLY A 101 20.60 11.86 -13.53
N THR A 102 20.46 12.50 -14.70
CA THR A 102 19.16 13.02 -15.16
C THR A 102 18.63 12.20 -16.33
N ILE A 103 17.37 11.77 -16.21
CA ILE A 103 16.64 10.99 -17.20
C ILE A 103 15.33 11.70 -17.53
N THR A 104 15.05 11.83 -18.82
CA THR A 104 13.76 12.34 -19.30
C THR A 104 12.93 11.20 -19.86
N PHE A 105 11.71 11.09 -19.36
CA PHE A 105 10.66 10.22 -19.84
C PHE A 105 9.61 11.05 -20.58
N SER A 106 9.10 10.52 -21.68
CA SER A 106 8.00 11.13 -22.44
C SER A 106 6.97 10.09 -22.81
N SER A 107 5.70 10.44 -22.68
CA SER A 107 4.57 9.71 -23.22
C SER A 107 3.62 10.72 -23.91
N ASP A 108 2.55 10.24 -24.54
CA ASP A 108 1.52 11.10 -25.13
C ASP A 108 0.76 11.91 -24.05
N GLN A 109 0.67 11.37 -22.84
CA GLN A 109 -0.08 11.95 -21.71
C GLN A 109 0.74 12.91 -20.85
N LEU A 110 2.04 12.65 -20.63
CA LEU A 110 2.91 13.52 -19.85
C LEU A 110 4.39 13.32 -20.19
N SER A 111 5.21 14.31 -19.84
CA SER A 111 6.67 14.17 -19.75
C SER A 111 7.11 14.35 -18.31
N ALA A 112 8.08 13.56 -17.88
CA ALA A 112 8.69 13.65 -16.58
C ALA A 112 10.21 13.67 -16.72
N MET A 113 10.87 14.53 -15.96
CA MET A 113 12.33 14.49 -15.82
C MET A 113 12.67 14.17 -14.38
N ILE A 114 13.55 13.21 -14.18
CA ILE A 114 14.03 12.83 -12.86
C ILE A 114 15.53 13.06 -12.77
N THR A 115 15.97 13.47 -11.58
CA THR A 115 17.36 13.59 -11.20
C THR A 115 17.59 12.69 -9.99
N ILE A 116 18.58 11.82 -10.12
CA ILE A 116 18.99 10.84 -9.12
C ILE A 116 20.32 11.28 -8.55
N GLU A 117 20.38 11.46 -7.24
CA GLU A 117 21.58 11.83 -6.50
C GLU A 117 21.92 10.70 -5.54
N VAL A 118 23.12 10.13 -5.64
CA VAL A 118 23.57 9.14 -4.66
C VAL A 118 23.90 9.88 -3.36
N VAL A 119 23.39 9.38 -2.24
CA VAL A 119 23.62 9.96 -0.91
C VAL A 119 24.53 9.03 -0.10
N ASP A 120 25.33 9.62 0.79
CA ASP A 120 26.14 8.86 1.74
C ASP A 120 25.31 7.84 2.52
N GLY A 121 25.82 6.60 2.63
CA GLY A 121 25.12 5.49 3.29
C GLY A 121 24.43 4.50 2.36
N GLY A 122 24.54 4.67 1.04
CA GLY A 122 24.15 3.65 0.06
C GLY A 122 22.72 3.74 -0.46
N ASN A 123 21.99 4.82 -0.11
CA ASN A 123 20.69 5.15 -0.68
C ASN A 123 20.83 6.29 -1.70
N ALA A 124 19.82 6.47 -2.56
CA ALA A 124 19.73 7.60 -3.47
C ALA A 124 18.58 8.53 -3.09
N ARG A 125 18.71 9.81 -3.42
CA ARG A 125 17.63 10.77 -3.48
C ARG A 125 17.15 10.85 -4.93
N LEU A 126 15.85 10.73 -5.13
CA LEU A 126 15.21 10.95 -6.42
C LEU A 126 14.39 12.23 -6.33
N SER A 127 14.62 13.16 -7.24
CA SER A 127 13.78 14.34 -7.42
C SER A 127 13.29 14.38 -8.86
N GLY A 128 12.14 14.99 -9.10
CA GLY A 128 11.64 15.09 -10.45
C GLY A 128 10.57 16.16 -10.61
N TRP A 129 10.23 16.41 -11.87
CA TRP A 129 9.09 17.23 -12.24
C TRP A 129 8.30 16.56 -13.37
N VAL A 130 7.00 16.81 -13.40
CA VAL A 130 6.11 16.41 -14.48
C VAL A 130 5.61 17.64 -15.23
N SER A 131 5.35 17.50 -16.53
CA SER A 131 4.88 18.60 -17.38
C SER A 131 3.41 18.95 -17.19
N THR A 132 2.67 18.15 -16.43
CA THR A 132 1.23 18.26 -16.22
C THR A 132 0.90 18.75 -14.81
N GLY A 133 -0.39 18.93 -14.52
CA GLY A 133 -0.87 19.35 -13.20
C GLY A 133 -0.65 18.29 -12.10
N SER A 134 -1.39 18.44 -11.00
CA SER A 134 -1.26 17.59 -9.81
C SER A 134 -1.26 16.09 -10.19
N THR A 135 -0.17 15.40 -9.84
CA THR A 135 0.07 14.01 -10.21
C THR A 135 0.49 13.22 -8.98
N HIS A 136 -0.15 12.09 -8.77
CA HIS A 136 0.28 11.10 -7.78
C HIS A 136 1.39 10.24 -8.39
N VAL A 137 2.51 10.12 -7.69
CA VAL A 137 3.71 9.43 -8.14
C VAL A 137 4.00 8.29 -7.17
N GLU A 138 3.95 7.07 -7.67
CA GLU A 138 4.42 5.89 -6.96
C GLU A 138 5.81 5.50 -7.45
N LEU A 139 6.73 5.30 -6.52
CA LEU A 139 8.04 4.72 -6.76
C LEU A 139 8.02 3.25 -6.32
N ARG A 140 8.24 2.35 -7.27
CA ARG A 140 8.30 0.91 -7.01
C ARG A 140 9.76 0.49 -6.93
N GLU A 141 10.17 0.09 -5.73
CA GLU A 141 11.47 -0.50 -5.41
C GLU A 141 11.34 -2.03 -5.31
N ARG A 142 12.47 -2.74 -5.18
CA ARG A 142 12.49 -4.20 -5.02
C ARG A 142 11.69 -4.68 -3.81
N SER A 143 11.80 -3.99 -2.68
CA SER A 143 11.31 -4.44 -1.37
C SER A 143 10.09 -3.66 -0.86
N ARG A 144 9.80 -2.50 -1.46
CA ARG A 144 8.74 -1.59 -0.98
C ARG A 144 8.21 -0.68 -2.09
N THR A 145 7.16 0.06 -1.75
CA THR A 145 6.61 1.14 -2.58
C THR A 145 6.60 2.42 -1.75
N GLN A 146 7.00 3.51 -2.37
CA GLN A 146 6.88 4.85 -1.81
C GLN A 146 5.93 5.65 -2.69
N GLU A 147 5.22 6.60 -2.09
CA GLU A 147 4.22 7.41 -2.78
C GLU A 147 4.39 8.88 -2.40
N THR A 148 4.14 9.77 -3.35
CA THR A 148 4.09 11.22 -3.14
C THR A 148 3.13 11.85 -4.14
N THR A 149 2.69 13.07 -3.87
CA THR A 149 2.00 13.90 -4.85
C THR A 149 2.90 15.06 -5.26
N THR A 150 2.76 15.52 -6.49
CA THR A 150 3.48 16.70 -6.95
C THR A 150 2.97 17.97 -6.28
N ASP A 151 3.84 18.96 -6.11
CA ASP A 151 3.43 20.31 -5.75
C ASP A 151 2.72 21.03 -6.92
N ASP A 152 2.32 22.29 -6.68
CA ASP A 152 1.64 23.14 -7.69
C ASP A 152 2.48 23.38 -8.94
N ALA A 153 3.80 23.19 -8.87
CA ALA A 153 4.74 23.32 -9.97
C ALA A 153 5.08 21.97 -10.62
N GLY A 154 4.39 20.89 -10.25
CA GLY A 154 4.61 19.55 -10.79
C GLY A 154 5.83 18.82 -10.22
N ARG A 155 6.45 19.33 -9.14
CA ARG A 155 7.68 18.76 -8.58
C ARG A 155 7.39 17.71 -7.51
N PHE A 156 8.26 16.71 -7.42
CA PHE A 156 8.19 15.67 -6.40
C PHE A 156 9.59 15.23 -5.94
N THR A 157 9.68 14.57 -4.79
CA THR A 157 10.96 14.07 -4.25
C THR A 157 10.75 12.84 -3.37
N PHE A 158 11.66 11.88 -3.50
CA PHE A 158 11.87 10.76 -2.59
C PHE A 158 13.26 10.90 -1.97
N SER A 159 13.32 11.03 -0.64
CA SER A 159 14.57 11.35 0.08
C SER A 159 15.50 10.16 0.30
N SER A 160 14.96 8.93 0.27
CA SER A 160 15.72 7.71 0.52
C SER A 160 15.17 6.57 -0.34
N VAL A 161 15.88 6.24 -1.40
CA VAL A 161 15.55 5.17 -2.35
C VAL A 161 16.63 4.09 -2.28
N GLU A 162 16.22 2.83 -2.14
CA GLU A 162 17.11 1.67 -2.20
C GLU A 162 17.70 1.55 -3.61
N ARG A 163 19.00 1.25 -3.70
CA ARG A 163 19.66 1.04 -4.98
C ARG A 163 19.16 -0.22 -5.69
N GLY A 164 19.26 -0.21 -7.02
CA GLY A 164 18.80 -1.29 -7.88
C GLY A 164 17.69 -0.86 -8.82
N MET A 165 16.91 -1.84 -9.29
CA MET A 165 15.86 -1.60 -10.30
C MET A 165 14.66 -0.88 -9.69
N ILE A 166 14.31 0.26 -10.28
CA ILE A 166 13.13 1.03 -9.94
C ILE A 166 12.30 1.36 -11.19
N HIS A 167 11.02 1.62 -11.00
CA HIS A 167 10.17 2.29 -11.98
C HIS A 167 9.17 3.20 -11.27
N LEU A 168 8.67 4.20 -11.99
CA LEU A 168 7.67 5.12 -11.50
C LEU A 168 6.33 4.83 -12.17
N VAL A 169 5.25 4.94 -11.39
CA VAL A 169 3.88 4.96 -11.88
C VAL A 169 3.31 6.33 -11.57
N MET A 170 2.87 7.05 -12.60
CA MET A 170 2.36 8.40 -12.50
C MET A 170 0.87 8.42 -12.86
N ARG A 171 0.04 8.93 -11.96
CA ARG A 171 -1.40 9.07 -12.14
C ARG A 171 -1.81 10.52 -11.98
N ARG A 172 -2.39 11.09 -13.03
CA ARG A 172 -2.90 12.46 -13.02
C ARG A 172 -4.10 12.56 -12.08
N LEU A 173 -4.07 13.53 -11.17
CA LEU A 173 -5.17 13.82 -10.26
C LEU A 173 -6.13 14.86 -10.83
N ASP A 174 -5.64 15.69 -11.77
CA ASP A 174 -6.44 16.66 -12.53
C ASP A 174 -7.31 15.98 -13.61
N ASP A 175 -6.89 14.80 -14.08
CA ASP A 175 -7.66 13.95 -15.00
C ASP A 175 -7.62 12.47 -14.56
N PRO A 176 -8.49 12.07 -13.61
CA PRO A 176 -8.51 10.71 -13.09
C PRO A 176 -8.93 9.63 -14.09
N GLN A 177 -9.42 10.00 -15.28
CA GLN A 177 -9.76 9.06 -16.35
C GLN A 177 -8.58 8.81 -17.30
N SER A 178 -7.53 9.62 -17.23
CA SER A 178 -6.31 9.41 -18.01
C SER A 178 -5.61 8.11 -17.61
N ARG A 179 -4.95 7.49 -18.60
CA ARG A 179 -4.20 6.25 -18.37
C ARG A 179 -3.00 6.54 -17.47
N PRO A 180 -2.68 5.64 -16.52
CA PRO A 180 -1.45 5.76 -15.74
C PRO A 180 -0.24 5.68 -16.68
N VAL A 181 0.79 6.45 -16.40
CA VAL A 181 2.06 6.41 -17.14
C VAL A 181 3.08 5.65 -16.33
N ILE A 182 3.67 4.60 -16.91
CA ILE A 182 4.70 3.78 -16.29
C ILE A 182 6.03 4.07 -16.97
N THR A 183 7.07 4.37 -16.20
CA THR A 183 8.41 4.49 -16.75
C THR A 183 9.03 3.10 -16.97
N PRO A 184 9.89 2.92 -17.98
CA PRO A 184 10.76 1.76 -18.08
C PRO A 184 11.56 1.59 -16.79
N ALA A 185 11.88 0.34 -16.46
CA ALA A 185 12.70 0.06 -15.29
C ALA A 185 14.13 0.56 -15.52
N ILE A 186 14.66 1.29 -14.54
CA ILE A 186 16.02 1.84 -14.55
C ILE A 186 16.78 1.34 -13.33
N GLU A 187 18.09 1.20 -13.46
CA GLU A 187 18.98 0.87 -12.35
C GLU A 187 19.61 2.14 -11.78
N ILE A 188 19.62 2.28 -10.45
CA ILE A 188 20.15 3.44 -9.71
C ILE A 188 21.16 3.05 -8.62
#